data_AF-A0A560RSX8-F1
#
_entry.id   AF-A0A560RSX8-F1
#
_cell.length_a   1.000
_cell.length_b   1.000
_cell.length_c   1.000
_cell.angle_alpha   90.00
_cell.angle_beta   90.00
_cell.angle_gamma   90.00
#
_symmetry.space_group_name_H-M   'P 1'
#
loop_
_entity.id
_entity.type
_entity.pdbx_description
1 polymer ?
#
loop_
_entity_poly.entity_id
_entity_poly.type
_entity_poly.pdbx_seq_one_letter_code
_entity_poly.pdbx_strand_id
1 'polypeptide(L)' 'MARRIARFDKQSITDIKRLVDASSLPPNEAIAAEWDGFIGSVKRPATQQRIKQLMELGLQKNADIEKRLAYHTGTLGD' A
#
# COMPACT_ATOMS: atom_id res chain seq x y z
N MET A 1 -1.53 23.47 6.55
CA MET A 1 -1.27 22.59 7.72
C MET A 1 0.22 22.54 8.09
N ALA A 2 1.12 22.14 7.18
CA ALA A 2 2.55 21.99 7.47
C ALA A 2 3.24 23.19 8.15
N ARG A 3 3.01 24.42 7.65
CA ARG A 3 3.55 25.65 8.26
C ARG A 3 3.10 25.89 9.71
N ARG A 4 1.95 25.35 10.12
CA ARG A 4 1.45 25.44 11.51
C ARG A 4 2.17 24.44 12.42
N ILE A 5 2.28 23.19 11.98
CA ILE A 5 2.97 22.11 12.72
C ILE A 5 4.45 22.46 12.94
N ALA A 6 5.11 23.05 11.94
CA ALA A 6 6.52 23.43 12.01
C ALA A 6 6.86 24.48 13.09
N ARG A 7 5.87 25.17 13.65
CA ARG A 7 6.08 26.17 14.71
C ARG A 7 6.04 25.58 16.12
N PHE A 8 5.62 24.33 16.28
CA PHE A 8 5.55 23.69 17.59
C PHE A 8 6.91 23.15 18.02
N ASP A 9 7.08 23.03 19.34
CA ASP A 9 8.21 22.34 19.93
C ASP A 9 8.27 20.87 19.48
N LYS A 10 9.48 20.40 19.16
CA LYS A 10 9.69 19.06 18.56
C LYS A 10 9.45 17.93 19.55
N GLN A 11 9.76 18.16 20.83
CA GLN A 11 9.51 17.17 21.87
C GLN A 11 8.00 16.94 22.01
N SER A 12 7.25 18.03 22.07
CA SER A 12 5.79 18.03 22.14
C SER A 12 5.14 17.28 20.96
N ILE A 13 5.61 17.50 19.72
CA ILE A 13 5.14 16.75 18.55
C ILE A 13 5.40 15.25 18.71
N THR A 14 6.58 14.88 19.19
CA THR A 14 6.99 13.48 19.33
C THR A 14 6.17 12.76 20.40
N ASP A 15 5.96 13.40 21.55
CA ASP A 15 5.21 12.81 22.66
C ASP A 15 3.75 12.56 22.27
N ILE A 16 3.12 13.52 21.59
CA ILE A 16 1.75 13.35 21.08
C ILE A 16 1.69 12.25 20.02
N LYS A 17 2.66 12.17 19.10
CA LYS A 17 2.71 11.11 18.08
C LYS A 17 2.78 9.72 18.70
N ARG A 18 3.55 9.53 19.79
CA ARG A 18 3.64 8.24 20.50
C ARG A 18 2.29 7.81 21.08
N LEU A 19 1.52 8.74 21.64
CA LEU A 19 0.18 8.43 22.19
C LEU A 19 -0.81 8.03 21.10
N VAL A 20 -0.79 8.74 19.96
CA VAL A 20 -1.63 8.40 18.80
C VAL A 20 -1.22 7.03 18.27
N ASP A 21 0.07 6.77 18.08
CA ASP A 21 0.58 5.50 17.55
C ASP A 21 0.16 4.31 18.42
N ALA A 22 0.30 4.43 19.73
CA ALA A 22 -0.11 3.38 20.66
C ALA A 22 -1.62 3.06 20.58
N SER A 23 -2.45 4.04 20.22
CA SER A 23 -3.90 3.86 20.10
C SER A 23 -4.36 3.40 18.71
N SER A 24 -3.59 3.65 17.66
CA SER A 24 -4.05 3.52 16.28
C SER A 24 -3.26 2.54 15.42
N LEU A 25 -2.01 2.22 15.77
CA LEU A 25 -1.22 1.27 15.00
C LEU A 25 -1.53 -0.16 15.46
N PRO A 26 -1.65 -1.11 14.53
CA PRO A 26 -1.70 -2.52 14.87
C PRO A 26 -0.35 -2.97 15.44
N PRO A 27 -0.32 -4.08 16.20
CA PRO A 27 0.93 -4.64 16.69
C PRO A 27 1.74 -5.28 15.55
N ASN A 28 3.04 -5.41 15.74
CA ASN A 28 3.97 -5.86 14.68
C ASN A 28 3.65 -7.27 14.16
N GLU A 29 3.18 -8.17 15.03
CA GLU A 29 2.78 -9.54 14.67
C GLU A 29 1.59 -9.57 13.69
N ALA A 30 0.66 -8.62 13.81
CA ALA A 30 -0.46 -8.52 12.87
C ALA A 30 0.04 -8.11 11.48
N ILE A 31 0.98 -7.15 11.41
CA ILE A 31 1.60 -6.73 10.16
C ILE A 31 2.36 -7.89 9.48
N ALA A 32 3.10 -8.69 10.25
CA ALA A 32 3.83 -9.83 9.70
C ALA A 32 2.89 -10.88 9.09
N ALA A 33 1.79 -11.22 9.78
CA ALA A 33 0.80 -12.17 9.28
C ALA A 33 0.10 -11.67 8.01
N GLU A 34 -0.28 -10.39 7.97
CA GLU A 34 -0.85 -9.76 6.77
C GLU A 34 0.14 -9.79 5.59
N TRP A 35 1.41 -9.51 5.86
CA TRP A 35 2.48 -9.55 4.86
C TRP A 35 2.65 -10.95 4.25
N ASP A 36 2.73 -11.98 5.08
CA ASP A 36 2.86 -13.37 4.61
C ASP A 36 1.65 -13.80 3.78
N GLY A 37 0.43 -13.42 4.21
CA GLY A 37 -0.79 -13.65 3.46
C GLY A 37 -0.78 -12.98 2.08
N PHE A 38 -0.38 -11.70 2.04
CA PHE A 38 -0.23 -10.96 0.79
C PHE A 38 0.80 -11.61 -0.14
N ILE A 39 2.02 -11.88 0.33
CA ILE A 39 3.09 -12.51 -0.47
C ILE A 39 2.65 -13.88 -0.98
N GLY A 40 1.99 -14.69 -0.15
CA GLY A 40 1.43 -15.97 -0.56
C GLY A 40 0.39 -15.82 -1.68
N SER A 41 -0.49 -14.82 -1.60
CA SER A 41 -1.50 -14.55 -2.63
C SER A 41 -0.90 -14.12 -3.97
N VAL A 42 0.14 -13.28 -3.95
CA VAL A 42 0.80 -12.75 -5.14
C VAL A 42 1.59 -13.83 -5.88
N LYS A 43 2.19 -14.78 -5.16
CA LYS A 43 2.96 -15.90 -5.73
C LYS A 43 2.10 -16.95 -6.47
N ARG A 44 0.77 -16.93 -6.30
CA ARG A 44 -0.09 -17.92 -6.97
C ARG A 44 0.02 -17.80 -8.49
N PRO A 45 0.07 -18.92 -9.25
CA PRO A 45 0.25 -18.88 -10.70
C PRO A 45 -0.75 -17.99 -11.44
N ALA A 46 -2.05 -18.08 -11.09
CA ALA A 46 -3.09 -17.25 -11.69
C ALA A 46 -2.85 -15.74 -11.45
N THR A 47 -2.39 -15.36 -10.25
CA THR A 47 -2.04 -13.96 -9.95
C THR A 47 -0.83 -13.51 -10.76
N GLN A 48 0.20 -14.35 -10.89
CA GLN A 48 1.39 -14.06 -11.70
C GLN A 48 1.04 -13.87 -13.19
N GLN A 49 0.13 -14.69 -13.73
CA GLN A 49 -0.35 -14.54 -15.11
C GLN A 49 -1.05 -13.19 -15.33
N ARG A 50 -1.95 -12.81 -14.42
CA ARG A 50 -2.63 -11.49 -14.47
C ARG A 50 -1.64 -10.33 -14.38
N ILE A 51 -0.65 -10.42 -13.48
CA ILE A 51 0.40 -9.40 -13.36
C ILE A 51 1.17 -9.28 -14.68
N LYS A 52 1.53 -10.40 -15.31
CA LYS A 52 2.23 -10.38 -16.61
C LYS A 52 1.39 -9.69 -17.69
N GLN A 53 0.11 -10.03 -17.82
CA GLN A 53 -0.79 -9.37 -18.77
C GLN A 53 -0.88 -7.86 -18.51
N LEU A 54 -0.97 -7.47 -17.24
CA LEU A 54 -1.04 -6.06 -16.87
C LEU A 54 0.27 -5.31 -17.18
N MET A 55 1.42 -5.95 -16.98
CA MET A 55 2.74 -5.43 -17.40
C MET A 55 2.83 -5.26 -18.92
N GLU A 56 2.29 -6.19 -19.70
CA GLU A 56 2.21 -6.10 -21.17
C GLU A 56 1.32 -4.93 -21.64
N LEU A 57 0.23 -4.66 -20.92
CA LEU A 57 -0.62 -3.47 -21.16
C LEU A 57 0.09 -2.14 -20.80
N GLY A 58 1.17 -2.20 -20.02
CA GLY A 58 1.98 -1.04 -19.66
C GLY A 58 1.85 -0.61 -18.20
N LEU A 59 1.56 -1.52 -17.27
CA LEU A 59 1.73 -1.25 -15.83
C LEU A 59 3.10 -0.62 -15.58
N GLN A 60 3.14 0.35 -14.67
CA GLN A 60 4.29 1.17 -14.28
C GLN A 60 4.86 2.08 -15.39
N LYS A 61 4.23 2.17 -16.56
CA LYS A 61 4.71 2.96 -17.70
C LYS A 61 3.64 3.81 -18.37
N ASN A 62 2.44 3.27 -18.54
CA ASN A 62 1.33 3.93 -19.20
C ASN A 62 0.41 4.59 -18.16
N ALA A 63 0.34 5.92 -18.20
CA ALA A 63 -0.43 6.71 -17.25
C ALA A 63 -1.94 6.39 -17.28
N ASP A 64 -2.49 5.99 -18.43
CA ASP A 64 -3.90 5.63 -18.53
C ASP A 64 -4.21 4.31 -17.81
N ILE A 65 -3.33 3.32 -17.97
CA ILE A 65 -3.41 2.03 -17.26
C ILE A 65 -3.34 2.25 -15.75
N GLU A 66 -2.42 3.11 -15.28
CA GLU A 66 -2.29 3.42 -13.85
C GLU A 66 -3.50 4.19 -13.29
N LYS A 67 -3.99 5.20 -14.03
CA LYS A 67 -5.18 5.97 -13.63
C LYS A 67 -6.43 5.11 -13.52
N ARG A 68 -6.52 4.05 -14.32
CA ARG A 68 -7.66 3.13 -14.39
C ARG A 68 -7.28 1.73 -13.92
N LEU A 69 -6.33 1.61 -13.00
CA LEU A 69 -5.75 0.34 -12.56
C LEU A 69 -6.83 -0.67 -12.12
N ALA A 70 -7.79 -0.23 -11.29
CA ALA A 70 -8.89 -1.08 -10.81
C ALA A 70 -9.72 -1.68 -11.96
N TYR A 71 -10.02 -0.89 -13.00
CA TYR A 71 -10.75 -1.36 -14.18
C TYR A 71 -9.95 -2.44 -14.90
N HIS A 72 -8.68 -2.17 -15.22
CA HIS A 72 -7.83 -3.12 -15.93
C HIS A 72 -7.58 -4.40 -15.14
N THR A 73 -7.36 -4.31 -13.83
CA THR A 73 -7.22 -5.50 -12.97
C THR A 73 -8.49 -6.34 -12.90
N GLY A 74 -9.67 -5.72 -13.03
CA GLY A 74 -10.97 -6.42 -13.01
C GLY A 74 -11.33 -7.06 -14.35
N THR A 75 -10.71 -6.64 -15.45
CA THR A 75 -10.94 -7.22 -16.80
C THR A 75 -9.96 -8.33 -17.17
N LEU A 76 -8.97 -8.61 -16.32
CA LEU A 76 -7.91 -9.58 -16.60
C LEU A 76 -8.10 -10.90 -15.84
N GLY A 77 -7.85 -11.99 -16.56
CA GLY A 77 -7.78 -13.35 -16.03
C GLY A 77 -9.05 -14.16 -16.29
N ASP A 78 -9.06 -14.73 -17.49
CA ASP A 78 -9.60 -16.06 -17.77
C ASP A 78 -8.56 -17.12 -17.39
#